data_AF-Q0RUU0-F1
#
_entry.id   AF-Q0RUU0-F1
#
_cell.length_a   1.000
_cell.length_b   1.000
_cell.length_c   1.000
_cell.angle_alpha   90.00
_cell.angle_beta   90.00
_cell.angle_gamma   90.00
#
_symmetry.space_group_name_H-M   'P 1'
#
loop_
_entity.id
_entity.type
_entity.pdbx_description
1 polymer ?
#
loop_
_entity_poly.entity_id
_entity_poly.type
_entity_poly.pdbx_seq_one_letter_code
_entity_poly.pdbx_strand_id
1 'polypeptide(L)'
;MRNRLHRAATRLTEARRDLETHPDAVHLQHRLSKAESNHAEIQALYDATPGGQQDLRSAIKSEAGPARSDLERRLAAGDRLRANQIEALSRARNIGEDVRTEGADSNESRADDAGAQGGVLAEVPVDARTAAGAAQGDRAGLDGREDRGSRSPRLLIGGRRVDPLAAHRRPESERADFAARGLSSPTLYELPSSDADLYRTQMLELTRNNRYASSVYVYDEGEYAEMRILVTDDGKAGVALKDDEVVSVFSHAYGAHPNAAPSMLRQATVLGGRRLDCFDTVLPNIYADAGFVPVARLAWNDDYAPDGWDYDTYRRYNNGRPDVVFMAHDRAAVGSLYDRAAGEYVSDYDDGIAAAKAYRTTQTGP
;
A
#
# COMPACT_ATOMS: atom_id res chain seq x y z
N MET A 1 -14.36 -4.82 8.80
CA MET A 1 -15.44 -5.75 8.36
C MET A 1 -16.64 -5.75 9.31
N ARG A 2 -16.44 -5.83 10.64
CA ARG A 2 -17.52 -5.78 11.66
C ARG A 2 -18.49 -4.60 11.50
N ASN A 3 -18.01 -3.38 11.23
CA ASN A 3 -18.88 -2.21 11.00
C ASN A 3 -19.70 -2.30 9.71
N ARG A 4 -19.17 -2.93 8.65
CA ARG A 4 -19.94 -3.21 7.43
C ARG A 4 -21.06 -4.19 7.73
N LEU A 5 -20.79 -5.22 8.54
CA LEU A 5 -21.80 -6.18 8.99
C LEU A 5 -22.88 -5.49 9.83
N HIS A 6 -22.48 -4.63 10.78
CA HIS A 6 -23.42 -3.86 11.59
C HIS A 6 -24.34 -2.99 10.72
N ARG A 7 -23.77 -2.19 9.79
CA ARG A 7 -24.57 -1.37 8.86
C ARG A 7 -25.49 -2.20 7.98
N ALA A 8 -25.06 -3.38 7.52
CA ALA A 8 -25.89 -4.29 6.75
C ALA A 8 -27.05 -4.85 7.60
N ALA A 9 -26.80 -5.17 8.87
CA ALA A 9 -27.81 -5.65 9.81
C ALA A 9 -28.86 -4.57 10.12
N THR A 10 -28.43 -3.31 10.30
CA THR A 10 -29.34 -2.17 10.46
C THR A 10 -30.27 -2.02 9.26
N ARG A 11 -29.73 -2.02 8.04
CA ARG A 11 -30.53 -1.91 6.80
C ARG A 11 -31.50 -3.07 6.61
N LEU A 12 -31.09 -4.28 6.98
CA LEU A 12 -31.97 -5.45 6.96
C LEU A 12 -33.13 -5.28 7.94
N THR A 13 -32.84 -4.78 9.14
CA THR A 13 -33.87 -4.54 10.18
C THR A 13 -34.87 -3.47 9.73
N GLU A 14 -34.39 -2.37 9.15
CA GLU A 14 -35.23 -1.33 8.55
C GLU A 14 -36.10 -1.86 7.41
N ALA A 15 -35.52 -2.65 6.51
CA ALA A 15 -36.27 -3.22 5.39
C ALA A 15 -37.40 -4.17 5.85
N ARG A 16 -37.15 -4.97 6.89
CA ARG A 16 -38.16 -5.85 7.50
C ARG A 16 -39.30 -5.04 8.12
N ARG A 17 -38.96 -4.06 8.95
CA ARG A 17 -39.95 -3.18 9.59
C ARG A 17 -40.84 -2.48 8.56
N ASP A 18 -40.24 -1.95 7.51
CA ASP A 18 -41.00 -1.24 6.49
C ASP A 18 -41.95 -2.19 5.73
N LEU A 19 -41.53 -3.44 5.45
CA LEU A 19 -42.41 -4.44 4.85
C LEU A 19 -43.55 -4.87 5.80
N GLU A 20 -43.29 -4.99 7.11
CA GLU A 20 -44.33 -5.28 8.11
C GLU A 20 -45.42 -4.20 8.13
N THR A 21 -45.04 -2.93 7.95
CA THR A 21 -46.01 -1.83 7.87
C THR A 21 -46.81 -1.81 6.57
N HIS A 22 -46.29 -2.39 5.49
CA HIS A 22 -46.91 -2.38 4.16
C HIS A 22 -46.67 -3.73 3.44
N PRO A 23 -47.36 -4.81 3.85
CA PRO A 23 -47.02 -6.18 3.42
C PRO A 23 -47.24 -6.44 1.92
N ASP A 24 -48.21 -5.76 1.31
CA ASP A 24 -48.55 -5.92 -0.10
C ASP A 24 -47.65 -5.11 -1.06
N ALA A 25 -46.71 -4.33 -0.52
CA ALA A 25 -45.84 -3.48 -1.32
C ALA A 25 -44.69 -4.29 -1.96
N VAL A 26 -44.85 -4.65 -3.24
CA VAL A 26 -43.87 -5.40 -4.05
C VAL A 26 -42.47 -4.76 -4.02
N HIS A 27 -42.37 -3.43 -4.02
CA HIS A 27 -41.08 -2.74 -3.98
C HIS A 27 -40.35 -2.92 -2.63
N LEU A 28 -41.09 -3.06 -1.52
CA LEU A 28 -40.51 -3.33 -0.20
C LEU A 28 -40.06 -4.78 -0.08
N GLN A 29 -40.80 -5.72 -0.68
CA GLN A 29 -40.37 -7.12 -0.79
C GLN A 29 -39.04 -7.22 -1.54
N HIS A 30 -38.92 -6.52 -2.67
CA HIS A 30 -37.66 -6.46 -3.43
C HIS A 30 -36.52 -5.84 -2.60
N ARG A 31 -36.80 -4.75 -1.88
CA ARG A 31 -35.80 -4.08 -1.03
C ARG A 31 -35.33 -4.96 0.12
N LEU A 32 -36.24 -5.72 0.74
CA LEU A 32 -35.91 -6.72 1.76
C LEU A 32 -34.99 -7.80 1.19
N SER A 33 -35.37 -8.40 0.05
CA SER A 33 -34.55 -9.43 -0.61
C SER A 33 -33.12 -8.93 -0.90
N LYS A 34 -32.98 -7.69 -1.38
CA LYS A 34 -31.65 -7.09 -1.60
C LYS A 34 -30.87 -6.88 -0.29
N ALA A 35 -31.54 -6.43 0.76
CA ALA A 35 -30.91 -6.24 2.07
C ALA A 35 -30.45 -7.58 2.69
N GLU A 36 -31.25 -8.64 2.53
CA GLU A 36 -30.92 -10.00 2.97
C GLU A 36 -29.71 -10.55 2.24
N SER A 37 -29.68 -10.44 0.91
CA SER A 37 -28.53 -10.87 0.10
C SER A 37 -27.25 -10.14 0.49
N ASN A 38 -27.30 -8.81 0.62
CA ASN A 38 -26.14 -8.01 1.02
C ASN A 38 -25.67 -8.33 2.46
N HIS A 39 -26.59 -8.55 3.39
CA HIS A 39 -26.23 -8.97 4.74
C HIS A 39 -25.57 -10.35 4.75
N ALA A 40 -26.12 -11.32 4.02
CA ALA A 40 -25.57 -12.67 3.94
C ALA A 40 -24.15 -12.67 3.34
N GLU A 41 -23.90 -11.90 2.29
CA GLU A 41 -22.58 -11.76 1.68
C GLU A 41 -21.57 -11.16 2.67
N ILE A 42 -21.92 -10.03 3.30
CA ILE A 42 -21.03 -9.37 4.27
C ILE A 42 -20.81 -10.26 5.51
N GLN A 43 -21.82 -11.03 5.94
CA GLN A 43 -21.69 -12.00 7.02
C GLN A 43 -20.71 -13.11 6.65
N ALA A 44 -20.80 -13.66 5.43
CA ALA A 44 -19.87 -14.70 4.97
C ALA A 44 -18.42 -14.18 4.91
N LEU A 45 -18.23 -12.95 4.41
CA LEU A 45 -16.92 -12.29 4.42
C LEU A 45 -16.40 -12.04 5.83
N TYR A 46 -17.28 -11.62 6.75
CA TYR A 46 -16.92 -11.45 8.16
C TYR A 46 -16.55 -12.79 8.82
N ASP A 47 -17.36 -13.83 8.61
CA ASP A 47 -17.15 -15.16 9.14
C ASP A 47 -15.84 -15.77 8.60
N ALA A 48 -15.36 -15.37 7.42
CA ALA A 48 -14.06 -15.76 6.87
C ALA A 48 -12.87 -14.96 7.46
N THR A 49 -13.12 -13.90 8.21
CA THR A 49 -12.07 -13.21 8.97
C THR A 49 -11.76 -14.00 10.25
N PRO A 50 -10.52 -13.93 10.77
CA PRO A 50 -10.18 -14.55 12.04
C PRO A 50 -11.06 -14.07 13.19
N GLY A 51 -11.40 -12.77 13.23
CA GLY A 51 -12.32 -12.21 14.23
C GLY A 51 -13.74 -12.81 14.14
N GLY A 52 -14.27 -13.00 12.93
CA GLY A 52 -15.55 -13.70 12.74
C GLY A 52 -15.47 -15.18 13.15
N GLN A 53 -14.38 -15.86 12.83
CA GLN A 53 -14.12 -17.23 13.29
C GLN A 53 -14.05 -17.34 14.82
N GLN A 54 -13.40 -16.39 15.50
CA GLN A 54 -13.32 -16.35 16.96
C GLN A 54 -14.69 -16.07 17.59
N ASP A 55 -15.44 -15.11 17.06
CA ASP A 55 -16.80 -14.81 17.52
C ASP A 55 -17.70 -16.05 17.38
N LEU A 56 -17.64 -16.75 16.24
CA LEU A 56 -18.36 -18.00 16.01
C LEU A 56 -17.97 -19.09 17.00
N ARG A 57 -16.66 -19.34 17.22
CA ARG A 57 -16.18 -20.31 18.21
C ARG A 57 -16.62 -19.95 19.63
N SER A 58 -16.68 -18.67 19.95
CA SER A 58 -17.13 -18.19 21.26
C SER A 58 -18.62 -18.40 21.43
N ALA A 59 -19.44 -18.08 20.42
CA ALA A 59 -20.87 -18.33 20.41
C ALA A 59 -21.21 -19.83 20.49
N ILE A 60 -20.46 -20.69 19.78
CA ILE A 60 -20.65 -22.16 19.83
C ILE A 60 -20.49 -22.72 21.25
N LYS A 61 -19.67 -22.09 22.10
CA LYS A 61 -19.48 -22.53 23.49
C LYS A 61 -20.71 -22.28 24.36
N SER A 62 -21.48 -21.23 24.06
CA SER A 62 -22.67 -20.84 24.83
C SER A 62 -23.99 -21.35 24.24
N GLU A 63 -23.99 -21.78 22.98
CA GLU A 63 -25.20 -22.20 22.25
C GLU A 63 -25.41 -23.72 22.22
N ALA A 64 -26.66 -24.15 22.11
CA ALA A 64 -27.06 -25.56 22.02
C ALA A 64 -28.09 -25.80 20.91
N GLY A 65 -28.24 -27.07 20.49
CA GLY A 65 -29.27 -27.47 19.53
C GLY A 65 -29.08 -26.86 18.13
N PRO A 66 -30.18 -26.52 17.43
CA PRO A 66 -30.11 -26.05 16.04
C PRO A 66 -29.29 -24.78 15.81
N ALA A 67 -29.27 -23.87 16.79
CA ALA A 67 -28.49 -22.63 16.74
C ALA A 67 -26.98 -22.92 16.70
N ARG A 68 -26.53 -23.86 17.55
CA ARG A 68 -25.14 -24.33 17.55
C ARG A 68 -24.76 -24.94 16.21
N SER A 69 -25.60 -25.81 15.65
CA SER A 69 -25.34 -26.43 14.34
C SER A 69 -25.24 -25.42 13.21
N ASP A 70 -25.97 -24.30 13.28
CA ASP A 70 -25.83 -23.22 12.31
C ASP A 70 -24.50 -22.47 12.43
N LEU A 71 -24.10 -22.14 13.66
CA LEU A 71 -22.81 -21.52 13.93
C LEU A 71 -21.64 -22.41 13.49
N GLU A 72 -21.71 -23.71 13.71
CA GLU A 72 -20.71 -24.69 13.26
C GLU A 72 -20.63 -24.75 11.73
N ARG A 73 -21.77 -24.69 11.01
CA ARG A 73 -21.79 -24.60 9.54
C ARG A 73 -21.14 -23.31 9.05
N ARG A 74 -21.44 -22.18 9.69
CA ARG A 74 -20.87 -20.87 9.35
C ARG A 74 -19.37 -20.83 9.60
N LEU A 75 -18.91 -21.42 10.71
CA LEU A 75 -17.49 -21.56 11.03
C LEU A 75 -16.76 -22.30 9.91
N ALA A 76 -17.26 -23.48 9.54
CA ALA A 76 -16.69 -24.30 8.47
C ALA A 76 -16.79 -23.64 7.08
N ALA A 77 -17.81 -22.81 6.82
CA ALA A 77 -17.93 -22.06 5.58
C ALA A 77 -16.91 -20.91 5.51
N GLY A 78 -16.74 -20.17 6.61
CA GLY A 78 -15.75 -19.10 6.71
C GLY A 78 -14.31 -19.63 6.59
N ASP A 79 -13.97 -20.74 7.25
CA ASP A 79 -12.66 -21.38 7.12
C ASP A 79 -12.36 -21.78 5.67
N ARG A 80 -13.34 -22.39 4.98
CA ARG A 80 -13.21 -22.75 3.56
C ARG A 80 -13.06 -21.53 2.65
N LEU A 81 -13.85 -20.48 2.89
CA LEU A 81 -13.76 -19.26 2.11
C LEU A 81 -12.37 -18.60 2.28
N ARG A 82 -11.86 -18.54 3.51
CA ARG A 82 -10.53 -18.05 3.81
C ARG A 82 -9.44 -18.87 3.11
N ALA A 83 -9.52 -20.19 3.19
CA ALA A 83 -8.58 -21.09 2.51
C ALA A 83 -8.58 -20.88 0.99
N ASN A 84 -9.76 -20.78 0.37
CA ASN A 84 -9.91 -20.52 -1.05
C ASN A 84 -9.33 -19.16 -1.46
N GLN A 85 -9.51 -18.13 -0.63
CA GLN A 85 -8.93 -16.80 -0.86
C GLN A 85 -7.40 -16.85 -0.82
N ILE A 86 -6.82 -17.56 0.16
CA ILE A 86 -5.38 -17.78 0.27
C ILE A 86 -4.85 -18.52 -0.97
N GLU A 87 -5.54 -19.57 -1.42
CA GLU A 87 -5.15 -20.34 -2.60
C GLU A 87 -5.31 -19.54 -3.91
N ALA A 88 -6.36 -18.72 -4.02
CA ALA A 88 -6.53 -17.83 -5.17
C ALA A 88 -5.39 -16.80 -5.26
N LEU A 89 -4.98 -16.24 -4.11
CA LEU A 89 -3.86 -15.31 -4.02
C LEU A 89 -2.52 -15.99 -4.32
N SER A 90 -2.30 -17.23 -3.85
CA SER A 90 -1.07 -17.98 -4.16
C SER A 90 -0.99 -18.35 -5.63
N ARG A 91 -2.09 -18.80 -6.25
CA ARG A 91 -2.16 -19.06 -7.69
C ARG A 91 -1.94 -17.80 -8.51
N ALA A 92 -2.55 -16.67 -8.13
CA ALA A 92 -2.28 -15.38 -8.76
C ALA A 92 -0.81 -14.96 -8.64
N ARG A 93 -0.12 -15.39 -7.57
CA ARG A 93 1.31 -15.17 -7.38
C ARG A 93 2.18 -16.05 -8.30
N ASN A 94 1.72 -17.27 -8.63
CA ASN A 94 2.43 -18.29 -9.42
C ASN A 94 2.16 -18.26 -10.94
N ILE A 95 1.05 -17.68 -11.41
CA ILE A 95 0.76 -17.54 -12.86
C ILE A 95 1.83 -16.71 -13.61
N GLY A 96 2.71 -15.99 -12.90
CA GLY A 96 3.89 -15.33 -13.46
C GLY A 96 5.09 -16.25 -13.74
N GLU A 97 5.09 -17.50 -13.29
CA GLU A 97 6.18 -18.48 -13.53
C GLU A 97 5.93 -19.34 -14.79
N ASP A 98 4.68 -19.61 -15.15
CA ASP A 98 4.34 -20.47 -16.30
C ASP A 98 4.63 -19.83 -17.68
N VAL A 99 4.92 -18.53 -17.74
CA VAL A 99 5.35 -17.85 -18.98
C VAL A 99 6.87 -17.90 -19.18
N ARG A 100 7.64 -18.47 -18.23
CA ARG A 100 9.11 -18.52 -18.30
C ARG A 100 9.72 -19.92 -18.36
N THR A 101 8.93 -20.97 -18.53
CA THR A 101 9.45 -22.34 -18.51
C THR A 101 9.18 -23.09 -19.82
N GLU A 102 9.63 -22.52 -20.94
CA GLU A 102 10.07 -23.32 -22.08
C GLU A 102 11.46 -22.82 -22.52
N GLY A 103 12.50 -23.56 -22.12
CA GLY A 103 13.84 -23.44 -22.66
C GLY A 103 14.92 -23.07 -21.65
N ALA A 104 15.40 -24.04 -20.87
CA ALA A 104 16.82 -24.42 -20.85
C ALA A 104 17.05 -25.49 -19.77
N ASP A 105 17.59 -26.60 -20.25
CA ASP A 105 17.95 -27.79 -19.51
C ASP A 105 19.36 -27.65 -18.90
N SER A 106 19.62 -28.45 -17.86
CA SER A 106 20.92 -28.77 -17.22
C SER A 106 21.69 -27.66 -16.47
N ASN A 107 21.84 -27.78 -15.13
CA ASN A 107 22.89 -28.61 -14.51
C ASN A 107 22.84 -28.54 -12.96
N GLU A 108 23.06 -29.69 -12.35
CA GLU A 108 23.36 -30.01 -10.94
C GLU A 108 24.53 -29.18 -10.36
N SER A 109 24.82 -28.99 -9.07
CA SER A 109 24.34 -29.45 -7.75
C SER A 109 25.19 -28.78 -6.65
N ARG A 110 24.70 -28.80 -5.39
CA ARG A 110 25.45 -28.74 -4.11
C ARG A 110 26.20 -27.43 -3.77
N ALA A 111 26.43 -27.02 -2.53
CA ALA A 111 25.92 -27.33 -1.19
C ALA A 111 26.54 -26.25 -0.26
N ASP A 112 25.86 -25.99 0.86
CA ASP A 112 26.38 -25.60 2.18
C ASP A 112 27.30 -24.36 2.37
N ASP A 113 26.79 -23.47 3.23
CA ASP A 113 27.36 -23.13 4.54
C ASP A 113 27.68 -21.64 4.84
N ALA A 114 27.46 -21.37 6.13
CA ALA A 114 27.59 -20.21 6.97
C ALA A 114 28.66 -19.16 6.67
N GLY A 115 28.27 -17.90 6.90
CA GLY A 115 28.74 -17.17 8.08
C GLY A 115 30.10 -16.46 8.01
N ALA A 116 30.09 -15.28 8.66
CA ALA A 116 31.22 -14.53 9.21
C ALA A 116 31.90 -13.46 8.32
N GLN A 117 31.59 -12.23 8.75
CA GLN A 117 32.37 -11.01 8.83
C GLN A 117 33.88 -11.05 8.55
N GLY A 118 34.35 -9.95 7.93
CA GLY A 118 35.52 -9.22 8.41
C GLY A 118 36.65 -9.02 7.39
N GLY A 119 37.08 -7.76 7.23
CA GLY A 119 38.51 -7.47 7.05
C GLY A 119 38.97 -7.02 5.67
N VAL A 120 38.97 -5.70 5.51
CA VAL A 120 39.97 -4.86 4.83
C VAL A 120 41.30 -5.57 4.51
N LEU A 121 41.75 -5.54 3.24
CA LEU A 121 43.17 -5.37 2.89
C LEU A 121 43.35 -4.60 1.56
N ALA A 122 43.99 -3.45 1.76
CA ALA A 122 44.90 -2.63 0.96
C ALA A 122 45.19 -2.86 -0.55
N GLU A 123 45.43 -1.70 -1.14
CA GLU A 123 45.98 -1.32 -2.44
C GLU A 123 47.32 -1.98 -2.81
N VAL A 124 47.53 -2.15 -4.12
CA VAL A 124 48.87 -2.22 -4.73
C VAL A 124 48.89 -1.28 -5.96
N PRO A 125 49.87 -0.36 -6.06
CA PRO A 125 49.96 0.64 -7.12
C PRO A 125 50.73 0.11 -8.34
N VAL A 126 50.45 0.64 -9.52
CA VAL A 126 51.38 0.60 -10.66
C VAL A 126 51.23 1.87 -11.50
N ASP A 127 52.30 2.67 -11.51
CA ASP A 127 52.39 3.95 -12.19
C ASP A 127 52.68 3.83 -13.70
N ALA A 128 51.96 4.68 -14.44
CA ALA A 128 52.30 5.47 -15.62
C ALA A 128 53.36 4.98 -16.62
N ARG A 129 52.90 4.75 -17.87
CA ARG A 129 53.51 5.33 -19.09
C ARG A 129 52.45 5.66 -20.16
N THR A 130 52.21 6.95 -20.31
CA THR A 130 51.96 7.78 -21.51
C THR A 130 51.46 7.12 -22.81
N ALA A 131 50.24 7.48 -23.21
CA ALA A 131 49.92 7.78 -24.61
C ALA A 131 48.74 8.77 -24.66
N ALA A 132 48.99 9.94 -25.25
CA ALA A 132 48.05 11.04 -25.42
C ALA A 132 47.03 10.74 -26.53
N GLY A 133 45.79 11.22 -26.35
CA GLY A 133 44.75 11.22 -27.38
C GLY A 133 43.53 11.98 -26.89
N ALA A 134 43.46 13.26 -27.23
CA ALA A 134 42.40 14.20 -26.86
C ALA A 134 41.06 13.90 -27.55
N ALA A 135 39.95 14.10 -26.84
CA ALA A 135 38.65 14.45 -27.43
C ALA A 135 37.83 15.25 -26.40
N GLN A 136 37.93 16.57 -26.51
CA GLN A 136 37.08 17.56 -25.88
C GLN A 136 35.83 17.71 -26.77
N GLY A 137 34.64 17.63 -26.17
CA GLY A 137 33.37 17.75 -26.87
C GLY A 137 32.35 18.48 -26.00
N ASP A 138 32.40 19.80 -26.07
CA ASP A 138 31.33 20.71 -25.66
C ASP A 138 29.97 20.28 -26.24
N ARG A 139 28.94 20.30 -25.38
CA ARG A 139 27.55 20.47 -25.83
C ARG A 139 26.86 21.52 -24.96
N ALA A 140 27.13 22.78 -25.28
CA ALA A 140 26.22 23.89 -25.04
C ALA A 140 25.39 24.14 -26.32
N GLY A 141 24.12 24.50 -26.14
CA GLY A 141 23.15 24.87 -27.18
C GLY A 141 21.94 23.90 -27.16
N LEU A 142 20.70 24.35 -27.01
CA LEU A 142 20.10 25.50 -27.67
C LEU A 142 18.93 26.08 -26.85
N ASP A 143 18.94 27.40 -26.67
CA ASP A 143 17.75 28.21 -26.44
C ASP A 143 16.83 28.11 -27.66
N GLY A 144 15.56 27.82 -27.40
CA GLY A 144 14.49 27.80 -28.40
C GLY A 144 13.16 28.13 -27.73
N ARG A 145 12.82 29.42 -27.70
CA ARG A 145 11.52 29.93 -27.27
C ARG A 145 10.49 29.67 -28.37
N GLU A 146 9.70 28.61 -28.25
CA GLU A 146 8.36 28.54 -28.84
C GLU A 146 7.41 27.72 -27.94
N ASP A 147 6.42 28.43 -27.39
CA ASP A 147 5.25 27.91 -26.73
C ASP A 147 4.28 27.33 -27.79
N ARG A 148 4.24 26.00 -27.91
CA ARG A 148 3.16 25.25 -28.57
C ARG A 148 2.98 23.89 -27.88
N GLY A 149 1.96 23.79 -27.03
CA GLY A 149 1.29 22.54 -26.64
C GLY A 149 2.23 21.41 -26.18
N SER A 150 2.59 21.43 -24.89
CA SER A 150 3.40 20.39 -24.25
C SER A 150 2.80 19.00 -24.50
N ARG A 151 3.34 18.27 -25.49
CA ARG A 151 3.07 16.84 -25.64
C ARG A 151 3.64 16.17 -24.40
N SER A 152 2.80 15.51 -23.61
CA SER A 152 3.26 14.66 -22.51
C SER A 152 4.41 13.76 -23.02
N PRO A 153 5.53 13.67 -22.30
CA PRO A 153 6.65 12.83 -22.72
C PRO A 153 6.18 11.39 -22.80
N ARG A 154 6.39 10.75 -23.96
CA ARG A 154 6.11 9.31 -24.12
C ARG A 154 7.16 8.53 -23.33
N LEU A 155 6.72 7.77 -22.33
CA LEU A 155 7.59 6.95 -21.50
C LEU A 155 7.68 5.52 -22.04
N LEU A 156 8.79 4.87 -21.74
CA LEU A 156 8.97 3.44 -21.98
C LEU A 156 9.26 2.75 -20.65
N ILE A 157 8.22 2.23 -20.02
CA ILE A 157 8.32 1.58 -18.72
C ILE A 157 8.19 0.07 -18.93
N GLY A 158 9.24 -0.69 -18.61
CA GLY A 158 9.25 -2.14 -18.79
C GLY A 158 9.00 -2.59 -20.25
N GLY A 159 9.38 -1.79 -21.25
CA GLY A 159 9.12 -2.05 -22.66
C GLY A 159 7.71 -1.67 -23.15
N ARG A 160 6.81 -1.24 -22.26
CA ARG A 160 5.48 -0.71 -22.61
C ARG A 160 5.58 0.79 -22.84
N ARG A 161 4.98 1.26 -23.93
CA ARG A 161 4.80 2.70 -24.19
C ARG A 161 3.68 3.21 -23.30
N VAL A 162 3.95 4.28 -22.55
CA VAL A 162 3.01 4.94 -21.64
C VAL A 162 2.92 6.41 -22.06
N ASP A 163 1.69 6.89 -22.22
CA ASP A 163 1.38 8.30 -22.48
C ASP A 163 0.82 8.91 -21.18
N PRO A 164 1.66 9.54 -20.32
CA PRO A 164 1.23 10.01 -19.01
C PRO A 164 0.25 11.18 -19.11
N LEU A 165 -0.71 11.21 -18.18
CA LEU A 165 -1.71 12.27 -18.06
C LEU A 165 -1.07 13.61 -17.65
N ALA A 166 -0.07 13.54 -16.77
CA ALA A 166 0.64 14.70 -16.26
C ALA A 166 2.07 14.32 -15.83
N ALA A 167 2.94 15.33 -15.73
CA ALA A 167 4.27 15.20 -15.15
C ALA A 167 4.42 16.20 -14.00
N HIS A 168 4.85 15.71 -12.85
CA HIS A 168 4.92 16.43 -11.59
C HIS A 168 6.36 16.49 -11.12
N ARG A 169 6.91 17.71 -11.04
CA ARG A 169 8.30 17.95 -10.62
C ARG A 169 8.32 18.93 -9.45
N ARG A 170 9.16 18.64 -8.44
CA ARG A 170 9.41 19.57 -7.33
C ARG A 170 10.13 20.84 -7.79
N PRO A 171 9.91 21.99 -7.10
CA PRO A 171 10.70 23.19 -7.32
C PRO A 171 12.20 22.93 -7.14
N GLU A 172 13.04 23.66 -7.87
CA GLU A 172 14.50 23.44 -7.88
C GLU A 172 15.12 23.56 -6.49
N SER A 173 14.66 24.52 -5.68
CA SER A 173 15.11 24.70 -4.30
C SER A 173 14.88 23.48 -3.42
N GLU A 174 13.74 22.80 -3.59
CA GLU A 174 13.44 21.58 -2.84
C GLU A 174 14.21 20.37 -3.37
N ARG A 175 14.42 20.30 -4.69
CA ARG A 175 15.27 19.25 -5.29
C ARG A 175 16.70 19.36 -4.80
N ALA A 176 17.22 20.58 -4.64
CA ALA A 176 18.53 20.84 -4.07
C ALA A 176 18.60 20.40 -2.58
N ASP A 177 17.55 20.65 -1.79
CA ASP A 177 17.47 20.16 -0.40
C ASP A 177 17.50 18.62 -0.33
N PHE A 178 16.71 17.95 -1.16
CA PHE A 178 16.73 16.49 -1.26
C PHE A 178 18.13 15.96 -1.65
N ALA A 179 18.75 16.57 -2.67
CA ALA A 179 20.08 16.17 -3.12
C ALA A 179 21.15 16.37 -2.03
N ALA A 180 21.10 17.47 -1.28
CA ALA A 180 22.00 17.73 -0.14
C ALA A 180 21.88 16.67 0.97
N ARG A 181 20.73 16.01 1.07
CA ARG A 181 20.44 14.92 2.01
C ARG A 181 20.68 13.52 1.41
N GLY A 182 21.17 13.43 0.18
CA GLY A 182 21.37 12.16 -0.54
C GLY A 182 20.08 11.47 -0.98
N LEU A 183 19.00 12.23 -1.15
CA LEU A 183 17.67 11.75 -1.55
C LEU A 183 17.38 12.09 -3.02
N SER A 184 16.72 11.19 -3.73
CA SER A 184 16.29 11.44 -5.11
C SER A 184 14.99 12.23 -5.14
N SER A 185 14.89 13.18 -6.07
CA SER A 185 13.65 13.90 -6.40
C SER A 185 13.35 13.83 -7.89
N PRO A 186 12.95 12.64 -8.39
CA PRO A 186 12.61 12.45 -9.80
C PRO A 186 11.34 13.21 -10.18
N THR A 187 11.13 13.36 -11.49
CA THR A 187 9.81 13.74 -12.00
C THR A 187 8.88 12.52 -11.86
N LEU A 188 7.68 12.73 -11.34
CA LEU A 188 6.64 11.71 -11.26
C LEU A 188 5.63 11.89 -12.38
N TYR A 189 5.24 10.79 -12.99
CA TYR A 189 4.32 10.77 -14.12
C TYR A 189 3.01 10.12 -13.70
N GLU A 190 1.91 10.82 -13.96
CA GLU A 190 0.57 10.35 -13.65
C GLU A 190 0.11 9.37 -14.73
N LEU A 191 -0.17 8.12 -14.34
CA LEU A 191 -0.59 7.08 -15.27
C LEU A 191 -2.08 7.22 -15.62
N PRO A 192 -2.48 6.92 -16.87
CA PRO A 192 -3.88 6.70 -17.19
C PRO A 192 -4.40 5.44 -16.49
N SER A 193 -5.70 5.38 -16.21
CA SER A 193 -6.33 4.22 -15.56
C SER A 193 -6.13 2.91 -16.34
N SER A 194 -5.98 2.99 -17.67
CA SER A 194 -5.68 1.84 -18.54
C SER A 194 -4.29 1.22 -18.32
N ASP A 195 -3.40 1.91 -17.59
CA ASP A 195 -2.05 1.46 -17.27
C ASP A 195 -1.91 1.10 -15.77
N ALA A 196 -3.02 0.95 -15.03
CA ALA A 196 -3.00 0.59 -13.60
C ALA A 196 -2.37 -0.78 -13.34
N ASP A 197 -2.46 -1.71 -14.30
CA ASP A 197 -1.84 -3.03 -14.25
C ASP A 197 -0.31 -2.95 -14.14
N LEU A 198 0.31 -1.91 -14.75
CA LEU A 198 1.74 -1.68 -14.67
C LEU A 198 2.16 -1.40 -13.24
N TYR A 199 1.44 -0.51 -12.57
CA TYR A 199 1.70 -0.15 -11.17
C TYR A 199 1.53 -1.35 -10.25
N ARG A 200 0.43 -2.09 -10.43
CA ARG A 200 0.15 -3.30 -9.67
C ARG A 200 1.24 -4.36 -9.87
N THR A 201 1.71 -4.55 -11.10
CA THR A 201 2.80 -5.47 -11.41
C THR A 201 4.07 -5.12 -10.64
N GLN A 202 4.42 -3.83 -10.57
CA GLN A 202 5.59 -3.37 -9.83
C GLN A 202 5.45 -3.54 -8.32
N MET A 203 4.25 -3.34 -7.77
CA MET A 203 3.93 -3.65 -6.37
C MET A 203 4.08 -5.14 -6.08
N LEU A 204 3.55 -6.02 -6.94
CA LEU A 204 3.71 -7.47 -6.78
C LEU A 204 5.18 -7.90 -6.87
N GLU A 205 5.95 -7.34 -7.80
CA GLU A 205 7.39 -7.55 -7.91
C GLU A 205 8.13 -7.14 -6.63
N LEU A 206 7.73 -6.01 -6.02
CA LEU A 206 8.30 -5.56 -4.74
C LEU A 206 8.01 -6.58 -3.64
N THR A 207 6.79 -7.12 -3.60
CA THR A 207 6.41 -8.08 -2.54
C THR A 207 7.20 -9.39 -2.59
N ARG A 208 7.65 -9.81 -3.77
CA ARG A 208 8.44 -11.05 -3.95
C ARG A 208 9.87 -10.92 -3.45
N ASN A 209 10.42 -9.70 -3.46
CA ASN A 209 11.84 -9.45 -3.19
C ASN A 209 12.08 -8.71 -1.87
N ASN A 210 11.07 -8.58 -1.01
CA ASN A 210 11.15 -7.81 0.23
C ASN A 210 10.58 -8.60 1.43
N ARG A 211 11.43 -8.89 2.42
CA ARG A 211 11.01 -9.58 3.65
C ARG A 211 9.93 -8.81 4.44
N TYR A 212 9.83 -7.50 4.26
CA TYR A 212 8.84 -6.64 4.92
C TYR A 212 7.59 -6.39 4.05
N ALA A 213 7.40 -7.15 2.97
CA ALA A 213 6.30 -6.97 2.04
C ALA A 213 4.90 -7.08 2.66
N SER A 214 4.76 -7.91 3.71
CA SER A 214 3.47 -8.11 4.40
C SER A 214 2.95 -6.87 5.14
N SER A 215 3.76 -5.81 5.25
CA SER A 215 3.35 -4.51 5.78
C SER A 215 2.67 -3.60 4.74
N VAL A 216 2.58 -4.04 3.49
CA VAL A 216 2.03 -3.27 2.38
C VAL A 216 0.87 -4.02 1.74
N TYR A 217 -0.28 -3.37 1.61
CA TYR A 217 -1.43 -3.90 0.90
C TYR A 217 -1.31 -3.62 -0.60
N VAL A 218 -1.60 -4.62 -1.44
CA VAL A 218 -1.64 -4.48 -2.89
C VAL A 218 -3.08 -4.60 -3.37
N TYR A 219 -3.64 -3.48 -3.81
CA TYR A 219 -4.99 -3.42 -4.38
C TYR A 219 -5.10 -4.20 -5.69
N ASP A 220 -6.31 -4.53 -6.09
CA ASP A 220 -6.55 -5.07 -7.42
C ASP A 220 -6.42 -4.00 -8.52
N GLU A 221 -6.41 -4.43 -9.78
CA GLU A 221 -6.22 -3.54 -10.93
C GLU A 221 -7.38 -2.55 -11.07
N GLY A 222 -8.62 -2.98 -10.82
CA GLY A 222 -9.81 -2.13 -10.90
C GLY A 222 -9.80 -1.06 -9.83
N GLU A 223 -9.44 -1.42 -8.60
CA GLU A 223 -9.26 -0.47 -7.51
C GLU A 223 -8.16 0.55 -7.81
N TYR A 224 -7.00 0.11 -8.33
CA TYR A 224 -5.95 1.04 -8.74
C TYR A 224 -6.38 1.94 -9.90
N ALA A 225 -7.18 1.45 -10.85
CA ALA A 225 -7.69 2.24 -11.98
C ALA A 225 -8.61 3.40 -11.53
N GLU A 226 -9.17 3.34 -10.33
CA GLU A 226 -9.95 4.42 -9.71
C GLU A 226 -9.08 5.42 -8.92
N MET A 227 -7.79 5.15 -8.76
CA MET A 227 -6.84 5.99 -8.03
C MET A 227 -6.03 6.88 -8.96
N ARG A 228 -5.47 7.97 -8.42
CA ARG A 228 -4.42 8.72 -9.13
C ARG A 228 -3.08 8.07 -8.85
N ILE A 229 -2.45 7.53 -9.89
CA ILE A 229 -1.21 6.77 -9.77
C ILE A 229 -0.05 7.59 -10.31
N LEU A 230 1.00 7.74 -9.50
CA LEU A 230 2.22 8.46 -9.87
C LEU A 230 3.40 7.48 -9.87
N VAL A 231 4.19 7.48 -10.95
CA VAL A 231 5.38 6.64 -11.08
C VAL A 231 6.60 7.41 -11.57
N THR A 232 7.78 6.90 -11.29
CA THR A 232 9.03 7.35 -11.94
C THR A 232 9.08 6.94 -13.42
N ASP A 233 9.97 7.57 -14.20
CA ASP A 233 10.17 7.27 -15.62
C ASP A 233 10.63 5.83 -15.91
N ASP A 234 11.28 5.17 -14.94
CA ASP A 234 11.64 3.75 -15.00
C ASP A 234 10.53 2.82 -14.44
N GLY A 235 9.46 3.38 -13.87
CA GLY A 235 8.37 2.66 -13.21
C GLY A 235 8.76 1.95 -11.92
N LYS A 236 9.98 2.13 -11.41
CA LYS A 236 10.50 1.38 -10.26
C LYS A 236 10.26 2.05 -8.90
N ALA A 237 9.61 3.21 -8.89
CA ALA A 237 9.06 3.81 -7.68
C ALA A 237 7.73 4.50 -7.99
N GLY A 238 6.86 4.60 -6.99
CA GLY A 238 5.58 5.27 -7.17
C GLY A 238 4.75 5.39 -5.91
N VAL A 239 3.62 6.08 -6.04
CA VAL A 239 2.63 6.35 -4.99
C VAL A 239 1.24 6.45 -5.63
N ALA A 240 0.22 5.96 -4.93
CA ALA A 240 -1.17 6.11 -5.34
C ALA A 240 -1.93 7.01 -4.37
N LEU A 241 -2.88 7.77 -4.91
CA LEU A 241 -3.82 8.58 -4.16
C LEU A 241 -5.23 8.03 -4.34
N LYS A 242 -5.84 7.58 -3.25
CA LYS A 242 -7.25 7.22 -3.16
C LYS A 242 -7.99 8.37 -2.52
N ASP A 243 -8.58 9.24 -3.33
CA ASP A 243 -9.07 10.55 -2.91
C ASP A 243 -7.97 11.40 -2.22
N ASP A 244 -8.09 11.60 -0.91
CA ASP A 244 -7.15 12.33 -0.06
C ASP A 244 -6.17 11.42 0.69
N GLU A 245 -6.22 10.11 0.46
CA GLU A 245 -5.42 9.10 1.14
C GLU A 245 -4.22 8.69 0.30
N VAL A 246 -3.04 8.76 0.91
CA VAL A 246 -1.81 8.25 0.31
C VAL A 246 -1.71 6.76 0.59
N VAL A 247 -1.70 5.96 -0.48
CA VAL A 247 -1.60 4.49 -0.40
C VAL A 247 -0.48 3.97 -1.30
N SER A 248 -0.05 2.73 -1.03
CA SER A 248 0.84 1.94 -1.91
C SER A 248 2.17 2.59 -2.28
N VAL A 249 2.76 3.42 -1.43
CA VAL A 249 4.09 4.01 -1.69
C VAL A 249 5.14 2.90 -1.81
N PHE A 250 5.89 2.87 -2.91
CA PHE A 250 6.98 1.91 -3.10
C PHE A 250 8.18 2.48 -3.82
N SER A 251 9.33 1.85 -3.60
CA SER A 251 10.56 2.07 -4.36
C SER A 251 11.36 0.77 -4.37
N HIS A 252 11.74 0.30 -5.57
CA HIS A 252 12.65 -0.82 -5.72
C HIS A 252 14.09 -0.38 -5.42
N ALA A 253 14.86 -1.23 -4.74
CA ALA A 253 16.25 -0.92 -4.38
C ALA A 253 17.19 -0.80 -5.61
N TYR A 254 16.83 -1.44 -6.72
CA TYR A 254 17.59 -1.45 -7.98
C TYR A 254 17.01 -0.48 -9.03
N GLY A 255 16.09 0.40 -8.64
CA GLY A 255 15.57 1.46 -9.53
C GLY A 255 16.60 2.58 -9.78
N ALA A 256 16.36 3.39 -10.81
CA ALA A 256 17.22 4.52 -11.17
C ALA A 256 17.19 5.67 -10.15
N HIS A 257 16.19 5.68 -9.25
CA HIS A 257 15.94 6.75 -8.29
C HIS A 257 15.97 6.23 -6.84
N PRO A 258 17.14 5.93 -6.28
CA PRO A 258 17.25 5.44 -4.91
C PRO A 258 16.76 6.49 -3.90
N ASN A 259 16.16 6.05 -2.80
CA ASN A 259 15.66 6.92 -1.73
C ASN A 259 14.66 8.00 -2.19
N ALA A 260 13.84 7.72 -3.21
CA ALA A 260 12.87 8.67 -3.72
C ALA A 260 11.61 8.83 -2.83
N ALA A 261 11.35 7.90 -1.91
CA ALA A 261 10.10 7.89 -1.12
C ALA A 261 9.78 9.23 -0.41
N PRO A 262 10.72 9.91 0.27
CA PRO A 262 10.43 11.20 0.89
C PRO A 262 9.95 12.27 -0.10
N SER A 263 10.59 12.38 -1.27
CA SER A 263 10.20 13.37 -2.28
C SER A 263 8.87 13.02 -2.95
N MET A 264 8.60 11.73 -3.15
CA MET A 264 7.31 11.26 -3.66
C MET A 264 6.17 11.59 -2.71
N LEU A 265 6.35 11.37 -1.41
CA LEU A 265 5.36 11.72 -0.40
C LEU A 265 5.09 13.23 -0.38
N ARG A 266 6.12 14.07 -0.48
CA ARG A 266 5.94 15.53 -0.58
C ARG A 266 5.23 15.94 -1.87
N GLN A 267 5.41 15.21 -2.96
CA GLN A 267 4.65 15.45 -4.19
C GLN A 267 3.18 15.02 -4.02
N ALA A 268 2.93 13.87 -3.37
CA ALA A 268 1.58 13.39 -3.08
C ALA A 268 0.79 14.39 -2.24
N THR A 269 1.42 15.04 -1.24
CA THR A 269 0.75 16.06 -0.42
C THR A 269 0.39 17.31 -1.22
N VAL A 270 1.23 17.74 -2.17
CA VAL A 270 0.87 18.82 -3.11
C VAL A 270 -0.34 18.45 -3.97
N LEU A 271 -0.49 17.17 -4.32
CA LEU A 271 -1.57 16.68 -5.17
C LEU A 271 -2.87 16.33 -4.43
N GLY A 272 -2.93 16.58 -3.12
CA GLY A 272 -4.14 16.39 -2.33
C GLY A 272 -4.06 15.27 -1.29
N GLY A 273 -2.93 14.57 -1.18
CA GLY A 273 -2.70 13.63 -0.08
C GLY A 273 -2.74 14.35 1.27
N ARG A 274 -3.63 13.92 2.16
CA ARG A 274 -3.86 14.51 3.49
C ARG A 274 -3.76 13.50 4.61
N ARG A 275 -3.93 12.21 4.33
CA ARG A 275 -3.91 11.16 5.35
C ARG A 275 -3.29 9.88 4.82
N LEU A 276 -2.86 9.04 5.74
CA LEU A 276 -2.44 7.66 5.51
C LEU A 276 -2.52 6.88 6.83
N ASP A 277 -2.47 5.56 6.74
CA ASP A 277 -2.24 4.69 7.87
C ASP A 277 -1.14 3.68 7.55
N CYS A 278 -0.44 3.22 8.58
CA CYS A 278 0.62 2.22 8.43
C CYS A 278 0.91 1.52 9.75
N PHE A 279 1.55 0.35 9.68
CA PHE A 279 2.11 -0.29 10.86
C PHE A 279 3.27 0.54 11.44
N ASP A 280 3.34 0.66 12.77
CA ASP A 280 4.40 1.35 13.53
C ASP A 280 5.76 0.65 13.43
N THR A 281 6.33 0.71 12.23
CA THR A 281 7.57 0.06 11.82
C THR A 281 8.61 1.13 11.44
N VAL A 282 9.28 0.99 10.29
CA VAL A 282 10.12 2.05 9.73
C VAL A 282 9.31 3.12 9.01
N LEU A 283 8.12 2.78 8.52
CA LEU A 283 7.32 3.59 7.61
C LEU A 283 6.97 4.98 8.18
N PRO A 284 6.52 5.12 9.45
CA PRO A 284 6.20 6.43 10.00
C PRO A 284 7.37 7.41 9.99
N ASN A 285 8.62 6.94 10.07
CA ASN A 285 9.81 7.80 9.98
C ASN A 285 9.94 8.45 8.59
N ILE A 286 9.59 7.70 7.55
CA ILE A 286 9.63 8.17 6.16
C ILE A 286 8.49 9.18 5.95
N TYR A 287 7.32 8.92 6.54
CA TYR A 287 6.14 9.78 6.39
C TYR A 287 6.25 11.09 7.18
N ALA A 288 6.86 11.07 8.36
CA ALA A 288 7.06 12.26 9.18
C ALA A 288 7.88 13.34 8.48
N ASP A 289 8.91 12.96 7.70
CA ASP A 289 9.68 13.93 6.91
C ASP A 289 8.81 14.69 5.91
N ALA A 290 7.77 14.03 5.37
CA ALA A 290 6.83 14.65 4.45
C ALA A 290 5.72 15.45 5.14
N GLY A 291 5.78 15.59 6.47
CA GLY A 291 4.82 16.36 7.27
C GLY A 291 3.63 15.55 7.76
N PHE A 292 3.65 14.21 7.68
CA PHE A 292 2.60 13.41 8.29
C PHE A 292 2.85 13.25 9.79
N VAL A 293 1.89 13.66 10.61
CA VAL A 293 1.93 13.55 12.06
C VAL A 293 0.97 12.46 12.55
N PRO A 294 1.34 11.66 13.55
CA PRO A 294 0.42 10.69 14.16
C PRO A 294 -0.74 11.41 14.84
N VAL A 295 -1.96 10.99 14.54
CA VAL A 295 -3.20 11.56 15.12
C VAL A 295 -4.01 10.54 15.88
N ALA A 296 -3.87 9.25 15.54
CA ALA A 296 -4.48 8.15 16.27
C ALA A 296 -3.64 6.88 16.13
N ARG A 297 -3.84 5.94 17.06
CA ARG A 297 -3.21 4.62 17.09
C ARG A 297 -4.26 3.55 17.35
N LEU A 298 -4.14 2.41 16.68
CA LEU A 298 -4.93 1.23 16.99
C LEU A 298 -3.98 0.11 17.37
N ALA A 299 -4.19 -0.43 18.57
CA ALA A 299 -3.38 -1.54 19.06
C ALA A 299 -3.46 -2.73 18.09
N TRP A 300 -2.33 -3.40 17.87
CA TRP A 300 -2.31 -4.59 17.02
C TRP A 300 -3.33 -5.62 17.48
N ASN A 301 -4.04 -6.22 16.52
CA ASN A 301 -4.92 -7.35 16.74
C ASN A 301 -4.52 -8.49 15.80
N ASP A 302 -4.12 -9.63 16.37
CA ASP A 302 -3.73 -10.84 15.65
C ASP A 302 -4.82 -11.33 14.69
N ASP A 303 -6.10 -11.01 14.96
CA ASP A 303 -7.22 -11.37 14.09
C ASP A 303 -7.21 -10.64 12.74
N TYR A 304 -6.49 -9.52 12.66
CA TYR A 304 -6.37 -8.70 11.46
C TYR A 304 -4.94 -8.71 10.91
N ALA A 305 -4.10 -9.63 11.37
CA ALA A 305 -2.76 -9.82 10.85
C ALA A 305 -2.81 -10.08 9.33
N PRO A 306 -2.03 -9.35 8.50
CA PRO A 306 -1.96 -9.61 7.07
C PRO A 306 -1.54 -11.05 6.76
N ASP A 307 -1.99 -11.57 5.62
CA ASP A 307 -1.61 -12.90 5.19
C ASP A 307 -0.09 -12.99 4.98
N GLY A 308 0.53 -14.03 5.56
CA GLY A 308 1.98 -14.20 5.53
C GLY A 308 2.76 -13.27 6.46
N TRP A 309 2.11 -12.69 7.47
CA TRP A 309 2.80 -11.91 8.51
C TRP A 309 3.78 -12.78 9.31
N ASP A 310 5.05 -12.37 9.34
CA ASP A 310 6.11 -13.04 10.09
C ASP A 310 6.49 -12.24 11.34
N TYR A 311 6.00 -12.69 12.49
CA TYR A 311 6.26 -12.05 13.79
C TYR A 311 7.74 -11.93 14.12
N ASP A 312 8.60 -12.85 13.66
CA ASP A 312 10.03 -12.78 13.90
C ASP A 312 10.69 -11.68 13.07
N THR A 313 10.31 -11.56 11.80
CA THR A 313 10.76 -10.46 10.93
C THR A 313 10.43 -9.09 11.53
N TYR A 314 9.26 -8.94 12.14
CA TYR A 314 8.83 -7.70 12.78
C TYR A 314 9.12 -7.64 14.28
N ARG A 315 9.87 -8.59 14.87
CA ARG A 315 10.04 -8.72 16.34
C ARG A 315 10.49 -7.44 17.03
N ARG A 316 11.31 -6.63 16.35
CA ARG A 316 11.78 -5.33 16.86
C ARG A 316 10.69 -4.25 16.99
N TYR A 317 9.53 -4.47 16.38
CA TYR A 317 8.36 -3.59 16.43
C TYR A 317 7.28 -4.27 17.26
N ASN A 318 7.25 -3.95 18.55
CA ASN A 318 6.30 -4.50 19.51
C ASN A 318 6.20 -6.04 19.47
N ASN A 319 7.33 -6.75 19.52
CA ASN A 319 7.39 -8.22 19.48
C ASN A 319 6.65 -8.84 18.28
N GLY A 320 6.74 -8.17 17.12
CA GLY A 320 6.11 -8.64 15.88
C GLY A 320 4.67 -8.18 15.71
N ARG A 321 4.17 -7.30 16.60
CA ARG A 321 2.79 -6.82 16.66
C ARG A 321 2.72 -5.29 16.63
N PRO A 322 3.29 -4.63 15.60
CA PRO A 322 3.30 -3.17 15.53
C PRO A 322 1.86 -2.63 15.47
N ASP A 323 1.56 -1.61 16.26
CA ASP A 323 0.26 -0.94 16.19
C ASP A 323 0.04 -0.32 14.81
N VAL A 324 -1.21 -0.08 14.44
CA VAL A 324 -1.54 0.75 13.28
C VAL A 324 -1.52 2.21 13.72
N VAL A 325 -0.79 3.04 12.97
CA VAL A 325 -0.69 4.48 13.19
C VAL A 325 -1.43 5.19 12.08
N PHE A 326 -2.42 6.00 12.44
CA PHE A 326 -3.12 6.89 11.53
C PHE A 326 -2.42 8.24 11.56
N MET A 327 -2.06 8.74 10.40
CA MET A 327 -1.33 9.99 10.27
C MET A 327 -2.06 10.97 9.36
N ALA A 328 -1.98 12.25 9.70
CA ALA A 328 -2.53 13.34 8.91
C ALA A 328 -1.43 14.33 8.54
N HIS A 329 -1.55 14.98 7.39
CA HIS A 329 -0.55 15.91 6.90
C HIS A 329 -0.70 17.28 7.57
N ASP A 330 0.37 17.71 8.25
CA ASP A 330 0.58 19.06 8.72
C ASP A 330 1.73 19.70 7.95
N ARG A 331 1.44 20.79 7.23
CA ARG A 331 2.45 21.54 6.47
C ARG A 331 3.53 22.13 7.37
N ALA A 332 3.20 22.48 8.61
CA ALA A 332 4.16 23.01 9.58
C ALA A 332 5.11 21.92 10.11
N ALA A 333 4.70 20.65 10.02
CA ALA A 333 5.51 19.51 10.46
C ALA A 333 6.44 18.97 9.37
N VAL A 334 6.47 19.55 8.16
CA VAL A 334 7.37 19.10 7.08
C VAL A 334 8.83 19.16 7.54
N GLY A 335 9.55 18.04 7.40
CA GLY A 335 10.92 17.86 7.88
C GLY A 335 11.04 17.49 9.37
N SER A 336 9.91 17.26 10.06
CA SER A 336 9.90 16.80 11.44
C SER A 336 10.27 15.33 11.56
N LEU A 337 10.77 14.95 12.74
CA LEU A 337 11.02 13.56 13.09
C LEU A 337 9.72 12.91 13.58
N TYR A 338 9.64 11.60 13.41
CA TYR A 338 8.50 10.82 13.88
C TYR A 338 8.44 10.78 15.41
N ASP A 339 7.32 11.21 15.98
CA ASP A 339 7.00 11.07 17.40
C ASP A 339 6.21 9.76 17.65
N ARG A 340 6.88 8.78 18.26
CA ARG A 340 6.28 7.48 18.61
C ARG A 340 5.26 7.56 19.74
N ALA A 341 5.25 8.62 20.54
CA ALA A 341 4.31 8.80 21.64
C ALA A 341 3.05 9.57 21.20
N ALA A 342 3.08 10.25 20.05
CA ALA A 342 1.95 11.00 19.53
C ALA A 342 0.82 10.11 19.00
N GLY A 343 -0.41 10.62 19.07
CA GLY A 343 -1.64 9.96 18.63
C GLY A 343 -2.33 9.21 19.77
N GLU A 344 -3.63 9.48 19.96
CA GLU A 344 -4.43 8.78 20.97
C GLU A 344 -4.79 7.37 20.51
N TYR A 345 -4.87 6.42 21.45
CA TYR A 345 -5.34 5.08 21.14
C TYR A 345 -6.85 5.07 20.93
N VAL A 346 -7.28 4.56 19.79
CA VAL A 346 -8.67 4.34 19.43
C VAL A 346 -9.06 2.87 19.57
N SER A 347 -10.36 2.61 19.72
CA SER A 347 -10.91 1.27 19.89
C SER A 347 -11.06 0.48 18.60
N ASP A 348 -11.25 1.16 17.47
CA ASP A 348 -11.40 0.52 16.18
C ASP A 348 -10.76 1.31 15.03
N TYR A 349 -10.70 0.67 13.86
CA TYR A 349 -10.05 1.23 12.68
C TYR A 349 -10.81 2.43 12.07
N ASP A 350 -12.14 2.42 12.13
CA ASP A 350 -12.95 3.51 11.56
C ASP A 350 -12.77 4.79 12.39
N ASP A 351 -12.60 4.67 13.72
CA ASP A 351 -12.26 5.79 14.62
C ASP A 351 -10.91 6.43 14.25
N GLY A 352 -9.91 5.60 13.93
CA GLY A 352 -8.59 6.07 13.49
C GLY A 352 -8.65 6.83 12.17
N ILE A 353 -9.42 6.31 11.20
CA ILE A 353 -9.71 7.00 9.93
C ILE A 353 -10.46 8.31 10.18
N ALA A 354 -11.45 8.31 11.08
CA ALA A 354 -12.21 9.50 11.43
C ALA A 354 -11.31 10.57 12.06
N ALA A 355 -10.39 10.19 12.96
CA ALA A 355 -9.40 11.10 13.53
C ALA A 355 -8.50 11.73 12.45
N ALA A 356 -7.99 10.93 11.50
CA ALA A 356 -7.19 11.43 10.38
C ALA A 356 -7.96 12.38 9.47
N LYS A 357 -9.24 12.11 9.20
CA LYS A 357 -10.11 12.99 8.41
C LYS A 357 -10.50 14.27 9.14
N ALA A 358 -10.68 14.20 10.46
CA ALA A 358 -11.08 15.33 11.29
C ALA A 358 -9.90 16.25 11.64
N TYR A 359 -8.66 15.78 11.46
CA TYR A 359 -7.47 16.55 11.77
C TYR A 359 -7.43 17.86 10.96
N ARG A 360 -7.52 18.98 11.69
CA ARG A 360 -7.35 20.32 11.14
C ARG A 360 -6.06 20.87 11.71
N THR A 361 -5.12 21.22 10.83
CA THR A 361 -3.94 21.98 11.22
C THR A 361 -4.40 23.27 11.91
N THR A 362 -4.00 23.48 13.15
CA THR A 362 -4.10 24.81 13.77
C THR A 362 -3.33 25.77 12.87
N GLN A 363 -4.05 26.62 12.14
CA GLN A 363 -3.45 27.79 11.50
C GLN A 363 -3.01 28.71 12.64
N THR A 364 -1.79 28.53 13.13
CA THR A 364 -1.13 29.59 13.88
C THR A 364 -0.68 30.62 12.85
N GLY A 365 -1.60 31.49 12.44
CA GLY A 365 -1.28 32.85 11.99
C GLY A 365 -1.30 33.78 13.20
N PRO A 366 -0.80 35.02 13.10
CA PRO A 366 -0.45 35.78 11.89
C PRO A 366 1.03 35.73 11.48
#